data_AF-S7U011-F1
#
_entry.id   AF-S7U011-F1
#
_cell.length_a   1.000
_cell.length_b   1.000
_cell.length_c   1.000
_cell.angle_alpha   90.00
_cell.angle_beta   90.00
_cell.angle_gamma   90.00
#
_symmetry.space_group_name_H-M   'P 1'
#
loop_
_entity.id
_entity.type
_entity.pdbx_description
1 polymer ?
#
loop_
_entity_poly.entity_id
_entity_poly.type
_entity_poly.pdbx_seq_one_letter_code
_entity_poly.pdbx_strand_id
1 'polypeptide(L)'
;MNERFLVIQLARFGDLVQTKRLILTLARRGEVHLCLDRSLTSLAGLLFPHAVLHPLRAHAAGLAPGQGLSAIAADNLPVFAELAACDFSEVYNLNFSGLNFSLARLFDPDRVRGYVNRDGQETRDTWADMAFRWTRQRGPYGLNLVDFWAFHAAAPLAPGEVNPAAVPKGGGVGVVLAGRNQRRSLPPEVLGPAASALWSRKGQGPLYLLGAAGEREAGEAVAAHLPRAARGAVKNLAGRTDWEGLFDVVASLDALLTPDTGTMHLAAHLGTPVHAVFLSSAWCFETGPYGEGHTVWQATAECAPCVESRPCDFGVRCLEPFAGKDFLRLLTGRGGEAPHGMACLASRLDALGVDYAPERGSAPFAAERAAFRAFLARHLGLADAVSAGANALTDEFLLERDWLGGPDPRRLQQTANGCLP
;
A
#
# COMPACT_ATOMS: atom_id res chain seq x y z
N MET A 1 -6.45 30.43 16.52
CA MET A 1 -5.43 29.43 16.87
C MET A 1 -5.24 28.55 15.65
N ASN A 2 -4.00 28.23 15.27
CA ASN A 2 -3.78 27.21 14.23
C ASN A 2 -4.33 25.88 14.75
N GLU A 3 -5.08 25.16 13.92
CA GLU A 3 -5.58 23.83 14.25
C GLU A 3 -4.39 22.88 14.47
N ARG A 4 -4.54 21.92 15.38
CA ARG A 4 -3.57 20.83 15.57
C ARG A 4 -4.23 19.51 15.22
N PHE A 5 -3.53 18.69 14.47
CA PHE A 5 -4.01 17.37 14.06
C PHE A 5 -3.05 16.30 14.53
N LEU A 6 -3.58 15.16 14.98
CA LEU A 6 -2.77 13.98 15.27
C LEU A 6 -3.07 12.90 14.26
N VAL A 7 -2.03 12.35 13.64
CA VAL A 7 -2.09 11.16 12.80
C VAL A 7 -1.40 10.02 13.52
N ILE A 8 -2.11 8.92 13.76
CA ILE A 8 -1.58 7.72 14.41
C ILE A 8 -1.41 6.64 13.34
N GLN A 9 -0.15 6.42 12.93
CA GLN A 9 0.28 5.45 11.92
C GLN A 9 1.39 4.57 12.50
N LEU A 10 0.99 3.50 13.18
CA LEU A 10 1.87 2.56 13.86
C LEU A 10 2.24 1.35 12.98
N ALA A 11 1.80 1.33 11.73
CA ALA A 11 2.11 0.25 10.81
C ALA A 11 3.51 0.41 10.17
N ARG A 12 3.70 -0.20 9.01
CA ARG A 12 5.05 -0.47 8.47
C ARG A 12 5.52 0.70 7.62
N PHE A 13 6.79 0.64 7.20
CA PHE A 13 7.41 1.57 6.25
C PHE A 13 6.48 1.98 5.09
N GLY A 14 5.90 1.03 4.35
CA GLY A 14 5.03 1.34 3.22
C GLY A 14 3.75 2.11 3.62
N ASP A 15 3.16 1.78 4.77
CA ASP A 15 1.96 2.44 5.30
C ASP A 15 2.27 3.88 5.72
N LEU A 16 3.45 4.11 6.31
CA LEU A 16 3.90 5.45 6.65
C LEU A 16 4.02 6.36 5.42
N VAL A 17 4.66 5.88 4.34
CA VAL A 17 4.79 6.64 3.09
C VAL A 17 3.41 6.89 2.47
N GLN A 18 2.54 5.88 2.48
CA GLN A 18 1.21 5.97 1.91
C GLN A 18 0.28 6.92 2.69
N THR A 19 0.63 7.35 3.90
CA THR A 19 -0.15 8.32 4.67
C THR A 19 0.04 9.78 4.18
N LYS A 20 0.91 9.99 3.19
CA LYS A 20 1.31 11.32 2.69
C LYS A 20 0.14 12.22 2.28
N ARG A 21 -0.83 11.72 1.52
CA ARG A 21 -1.95 12.58 1.04
C ARG A 21 -2.77 13.14 2.21
N LEU A 22 -3.00 12.33 3.26
CA LEU A 22 -3.63 12.79 4.49
C LEU A 22 -2.76 13.85 5.20
N ILE A 23 -1.48 13.56 5.43
CA ILE A 23 -0.57 14.48 6.13
C ILE A 23 -0.48 15.83 5.41
N LEU A 24 -0.34 15.84 4.07
CA LEU A 24 -0.29 17.07 3.30
C LEU A 24 -1.63 17.83 3.31
N THR A 25 -2.75 17.12 3.34
CA THR A 25 -4.08 17.72 3.50
C THR A 25 -4.17 18.49 4.82
N LEU A 26 -3.76 17.86 5.92
CA LEU A 26 -3.82 18.45 7.26
C LEU A 26 -2.82 19.60 7.43
N ALA A 27 -1.63 19.47 6.84
CA ALA A 27 -0.59 20.51 6.88
C ALA A 27 -1.01 21.83 6.20
N ARG A 28 -2.00 21.81 5.29
CA ARG A 28 -2.60 23.03 4.72
C ARG A 28 -3.52 23.78 5.69
N ARG A 29 -4.01 23.09 6.71
CA ARG A 29 -4.98 23.62 7.68
C ARG A 29 -4.34 23.97 9.03
N GLY A 30 -3.26 23.29 9.40
CA GLY A 30 -2.65 23.45 10.71
C GLY A 30 -1.40 22.60 10.95
N GLU A 31 -1.00 22.53 12.21
CA GLU A 31 0.17 21.78 12.67
C GLU A 31 -0.16 20.29 12.74
N VAL A 32 0.70 19.45 12.15
CA VAL A 32 0.51 18.00 12.08
C VAL A 32 1.46 17.31 13.05
N HIS A 33 0.89 16.55 13.97
CA HIS A 33 1.59 15.63 14.84
C HIS A 33 1.44 14.22 14.26
N LEU A 34 2.52 13.46 14.25
CA LEU A 34 2.57 12.10 13.72
C LEU A 34 3.06 11.15 14.81
N CYS A 35 2.18 10.27 15.28
CA CYS A 35 2.52 9.17 16.16
C CYS A 35 2.83 7.91 15.33
N LEU A 36 4.03 7.37 15.53
CA LEU A 36 4.58 6.29 14.71
C LEU A 36 5.42 5.30 15.52
N ASP A 37 5.74 4.15 14.92
CA ASP A 37 6.73 3.24 15.51
C ASP A 37 8.14 3.87 15.47
N ARG A 38 8.85 3.82 16.60
CA ARG A 38 10.16 4.44 16.80
C ARG A 38 11.22 4.00 15.80
N SER A 39 11.10 2.78 15.24
CA SER A 39 12.05 2.29 14.23
C SER A 39 12.00 3.08 12.92
N LEU A 40 10.92 3.83 12.67
CA LEU A 40 10.71 4.63 11.47
C LEU A 40 10.93 6.14 11.69
N THR A 41 11.43 6.56 12.86
CA THR A 41 11.57 8.00 13.20
C THR A 41 12.45 8.76 12.22
N SER A 42 13.64 8.26 11.90
CA SER A 42 14.55 8.93 10.96
C SER A 42 13.92 9.04 9.57
N LEU A 43 13.25 7.98 9.10
CA LEU A 43 12.53 8.01 7.83
C LEU A 43 11.39 9.02 7.85
N ALA A 44 10.59 9.07 8.92
CA ALA A 44 9.51 10.04 9.04
C ALA A 44 10.03 11.49 8.97
N GLY A 45 11.20 11.77 9.55
CA GLY A 45 11.87 13.07 9.44
C GLY A 45 12.25 13.43 7.99
N LEU A 46 12.62 12.44 7.17
CA LEU A 46 12.89 12.64 5.74
C LEU A 46 11.60 12.85 4.93
N LEU A 47 10.55 12.08 5.22
CA LEU A 47 9.29 12.13 4.49
C LEU A 47 8.43 13.36 4.83
N PHE A 48 8.44 13.77 6.10
CA PHE A 48 7.56 14.78 6.68
C PHE A 48 8.34 15.72 7.61
N PRO A 49 9.29 16.52 7.08
CA PRO A 49 10.16 17.37 7.89
C PRO A 49 9.41 18.46 8.69
N HIS A 50 8.15 18.72 8.34
CA HIS A 50 7.29 19.69 9.02
C HIS A 50 6.41 19.08 10.13
N ALA A 51 6.36 17.76 10.25
CA ALA A 51 5.51 17.10 11.24
C ALA A 51 6.20 16.98 12.60
N VAL A 52 5.47 17.20 13.67
CA VAL A 52 5.94 16.91 15.04
C VAL A 52 5.85 15.41 15.29
N LEU A 53 6.97 14.74 15.49
CA LEU A 53 7.03 13.28 15.59
C LEU A 53 6.87 12.81 17.04
N HIS A 54 5.98 11.84 17.26
CA HIS A 54 5.67 11.18 18.54
C HIS A 54 6.03 9.69 18.46
N PRO A 55 7.32 9.33 18.56
CA PRO A 55 7.76 7.95 18.37
C PRO A 55 7.42 7.09 19.59
N LEU A 56 6.75 5.96 19.35
CA LEU A 56 6.45 4.96 20.38
C LEU A 56 6.96 3.57 19.96
N ARG A 57 7.00 2.63 20.89
CA ARG A 57 7.28 1.22 20.59
C ARG A 57 5.98 0.47 20.30
N ALA A 58 5.64 0.27 19.03
CA ALA A 58 4.43 -0.47 18.64
C ALA A 58 4.67 -1.98 18.59
N HIS A 59 5.90 -2.38 18.30
CA HIS A 59 6.29 -3.78 18.17
C HIS A 59 7.34 -4.17 19.20
N ALA A 60 7.27 -5.40 19.74
CA ALA A 60 8.25 -5.93 20.68
C ALA A 60 9.60 -6.30 20.02
N ALA A 61 9.83 -5.90 18.77
CA ALA A 61 11.05 -6.19 18.04
C ALA A 61 12.28 -5.63 18.80
N GLY A 62 13.26 -6.50 19.04
CA GLY A 62 14.49 -6.16 19.76
C GLY A 62 14.43 -6.25 21.28
N LEU A 63 13.31 -6.70 21.89
CA LEU A 63 13.23 -6.96 23.32
C LEU A 63 13.53 -8.44 23.65
N ALA A 64 14.26 -8.66 24.75
CA ALA A 64 14.48 -10.00 25.29
C ALA A 64 13.14 -10.64 25.74
N PRO A 65 12.97 -11.97 25.60
CA PRO A 65 11.78 -12.67 26.09
C PRO A 65 11.53 -12.36 27.57
N GLY A 66 10.29 -11.98 27.91
CA GLY A 66 9.90 -11.67 29.30
C GLY A 66 10.11 -10.21 29.75
N GLN A 67 10.80 -9.36 28.98
CA GLN A 67 10.96 -7.92 29.29
C GLN A 67 10.02 -7.00 28.48
N GLY A 68 9.15 -7.59 27.64
CA GLY A 68 8.32 -6.88 26.67
C GLY A 68 7.44 -5.78 27.26
N LEU A 69 6.53 -6.14 28.17
CA LEU A 69 5.46 -5.24 28.62
C LEU A 69 5.94 -4.06 29.45
N SER A 70 6.84 -4.28 30.41
CA SER A 70 7.37 -3.20 31.26
C SER A 70 8.21 -2.20 30.46
N ALA A 71 9.06 -2.70 29.55
CA ALA A 71 9.86 -1.84 28.69
C ALA A 71 9.01 -1.07 27.66
N ILE A 72 8.00 -1.72 27.06
CA ILE A 72 7.04 -1.04 26.16
C ILE A 72 6.27 0.04 26.92
N ALA A 73 5.80 -0.24 28.14
CA ALA A 73 5.09 0.73 28.96
C ALA A 73 5.99 1.91 29.35
N ALA A 74 7.23 1.64 29.77
CA ALA A 74 8.20 2.68 30.12
C ALA A 74 8.53 3.60 28.93
N ASP A 75 8.64 3.04 27.72
CA ASP A 75 8.85 3.83 26.49
C ASP A 75 7.58 4.62 26.09
N ASN A 76 6.39 4.04 26.23
CA ASN A 76 5.17 4.60 25.63
C ASN A 76 4.38 5.54 26.57
N LEU A 77 4.42 5.33 27.89
CA LEU A 77 3.65 6.15 28.86
C LEU A 77 4.00 7.64 28.81
N PRO A 78 5.27 8.06 28.69
CA PRO A 78 5.60 9.49 28.54
C PRO A 78 4.99 10.10 27.28
N VAL A 79 5.04 9.37 26.16
CA VAL A 79 4.45 9.81 24.89
C VAL A 79 2.93 9.92 25.01
N PHE A 80 2.27 8.99 25.72
CA PHE A 80 0.83 9.07 25.96
C PHE A 80 0.46 10.31 26.78
N ALA A 81 1.26 10.63 27.80
CA ALA A 81 1.06 11.83 28.60
C ALA A 81 1.24 13.12 27.78
N GLU A 82 2.25 13.16 26.91
CA GLU A 82 2.48 14.27 25.97
C GLU A 82 1.31 14.45 25.00
N LEU A 83 0.87 13.35 24.37
CA LEU A 83 -0.26 13.35 23.45
C LEU A 83 -1.56 13.80 24.14
N ALA A 84 -1.82 13.32 25.36
CA ALA A 84 -3.02 13.69 26.13
C ALA A 84 -3.00 15.15 26.61
N ALA A 85 -1.81 15.75 26.75
CA ALA A 85 -1.67 17.17 27.11
C ALA A 85 -1.89 18.12 25.90
N CYS A 86 -1.88 17.60 24.67
CA CYS A 86 -2.11 18.38 23.46
C CYS A 86 -3.61 18.45 23.12
N ASP A 87 -4.09 19.65 22.81
CA ASP A 87 -5.44 19.84 22.29
C ASP A 87 -5.46 19.70 20.75
N PHE A 88 -5.90 18.52 20.26
CA PHE A 88 -5.94 18.18 18.84
C PHE A 88 -7.34 18.33 18.25
N SER A 89 -7.57 19.30 17.35
CA SER A 89 -8.85 19.46 16.63
C SER A 89 -9.41 18.14 16.12
N GLU A 90 -8.59 17.32 15.45
CA GLU A 90 -8.97 15.98 14.99
C GLU A 90 -7.86 14.91 15.18
N VAL A 91 -8.36 13.73 15.52
CA VAL A 91 -7.84 12.37 15.76
C VAL A 91 -7.71 11.37 14.61
N TYR A 92 -6.69 11.32 13.76
CA TYR A 92 -6.66 10.36 12.64
C TYR A 92 -6.00 9.03 13.02
N ASN A 93 -6.79 8.04 13.44
CA ASN A 93 -6.31 6.73 13.89
C ASN A 93 -6.38 5.68 12.77
N LEU A 94 -5.24 5.33 12.16
CA LEU A 94 -5.23 4.68 10.83
C LEU A 94 -5.06 3.15 10.84
N ASN A 95 -4.78 2.51 11.98
CA ASN A 95 -4.52 1.07 12.03
C ASN A 95 -5.42 0.31 13.01
N PHE A 96 -5.86 -0.87 12.60
CA PHE A 96 -6.61 -1.79 13.45
C PHE A 96 -5.65 -2.57 14.36
N SER A 97 -5.42 -2.07 15.57
CA SER A 97 -4.61 -2.76 16.58
C SER A 97 -5.03 -2.38 18.00
N GLY A 98 -4.77 -3.26 18.98
CA GLY A 98 -5.08 -2.97 20.38
C GLY A 98 -4.35 -1.73 20.93
N LEU A 99 -3.14 -1.45 20.42
CA LEU A 99 -2.40 -0.23 20.80
C LEU A 99 -3.04 1.02 20.21
N ASN A 100 -3.51 0.97 18.95
CA ASN A 100 -4.25 2.06 18.34
C ASN A 100 -5.57 2.34 19.08
N PHE A 101 -6.30 1.30 19.50
CA PHE A 101 -7.50 1.48 20.33
C PHE A 101 -7.18 2.03 21.72
N SER A 102 -6.03 1.66 22.30
CA SER A 102 -5.58 2.21 23.58
C SER A 102 -5.24 3.71 23.47
N LEU A 103 -4.57 4.13 22.38
CA LEU A 103 -4.31 5.54 22.10
C LEU A 103 -5.60 6.33 21.86
N ALA A 104 -6.57 5.75 21.15
CA ALA A 104 -7.85 6.40 20.88
C ALA A 104 -8.60 6.80 22.17
N ARG A 105 -8.40 6.07 23.28
CA ARG A 105 -8.99 6.37 24.60
C ARG A 105 -8.49 7.67 25.23
N LEU A 106 -7.38 8.23 24.74
CA LEU A 106 -6.84 9.49 25.23
C LEU A 106 -7.65 10.71 24.74
N PHE A 107 -8.52 10.51 23.75
CA PHE A 107 -9.19 11.61 23.04
C PHE A 107 -10.70 11.44 23.06
N ASP A 108 -11.41 12.55 22.89
CA ASP A 108 -12.86 12.55 22.67
C ASP A 108 -13.18 11.72 21.41
N PRO A 109 -14.02 10.66 21.51
CA PRO A 109 -14.34 9.79 20.38
C PRO A 109 -14.95 10.53 19.18
N ASP A 110 -15.60 11.67 19.39
CA ASP A 110 -16.21 12.44 18.30
C ASP A 110 -15.15 13.22 17.48
N ARG A 111 -13.94 13.39 18.04
CA ARG A 111 -12.77 13.96 17.34
C ARG A 111 -11.94 12.89 16.63
N VAL A 112 -12.18 11.60 16.89
CA VAL A 112 -11.42 10.48 16.28
C VAL A 112 -12.04 10.06 14.94
N ARG A 113 -11.17 9.79 13.96
CA ARG A 113 -11.45 9.23 12.63
C ARG A 113 -10.70 7.91 12.48
N GLY A 114 -11.25 6.97 11.70
CA GLY A 114 -10.76 5.62 11.56
C GLY A 114 -11.17 4.73 12.73
N TYR A 115 -10.21 4.27 13.53
CA TYR A 115 -10.48 3.35 14.64
C TYR A 115 -10.74 4.11 15.94
N VAL A 116 -11.92 3.90 16.54
CA VAL A 116 -12.43 4.72 17.65
C VAL A 116 -12.64 3.83 18.88
N ASN A 117 -12.47 4.40 20.07
CA ASN A 117 -12.94 3.79 21.31
C ASN A 117 -14.08 4.64 21.89
N ARG A 118 -15.31 4.12 21.93
CA ARG A 118 -16.49 4.80 22.49
C ARG A 118 -16.98 4.02 23.70
N ASP A 119 -16.91 4.63 24.89
CA ASP A 119 -17.33 4.02 26.15
C ASP A 119 -16.72 2.63 26.41
N GLY A 120 -15.44 2.47 26.05
CA GLY A 120 -14.70 1.21 26.19
C GLY A 120 -14.86 0.25 25.00
N GLN A 121 -15.81 0.50 24.08
CA GLN A 121 -16.02 -0.34 22.90
C GLN A 121 -15.09 0.04 21.76
N GLU A 122 -14.41 -0.95 21.20
CA GLU A 122 -13.58 -0.80 20.00
C GLU A 122 -14.49 -0.81 18.76
N THR A 123 -14.56 0.33 18.07
CA THR A 123 -15.40 0.53 16.89
C THR A 123 -14.64 1.26 15.78
N ARG A 124 -15.32 1.60 14.70
CA ARG A 124 -14.76 2.32 13.55
C ARG A 124 -15.70 3.45 13.15
N ASP A 125 -15.15 4.48 12.53
CA ASP A 125 -15.96 5.48 11.85
C ASP A 125 -16.66 4.90 10.60
N THR A 126 -17.61 5.66 10.06
CA THR A 126 -18.44 5.22 8.93
C THR A 126 -17.62 4.93 7.67
N TRP A 127 -16.58 5.72 7.41
CA TRP A 127 -15.69 5.54 6.26
C TRP A 127 -14.89 4.24 6.35
N ALA A 128 -14.26 3.98 7.50
CA ALA A 128 -13.55 2.73 7.74
C ALA A 128 -14.51 1.53 7.73
N ASP A 129 -15.69 1.63 8.35
CA ASP A 129 -16.66 0.53 8.35
C ASP A 129 -17.12 0.15 6.93
N MET A 130 -17.43 1.14 6.10
CA MET A 130 -17.77 0.92 4.69
C MET A 130 -16.62 0.22 3.95
N ALA A 131 -15.38 0.60 4.22
CA ALA A 131 -14.21 -0.04 3.60
C ALA A 131 -14.03 -1.51 3.99
N PHE A 132 -14.40 -1.89 5.22
CA PHE A 132 -14.40 -3.30 5.63
C PHE A 132 -15.44 -4.15 4.90
N ARG A 133 -16.47 -3.56 4.29
CA ARG A 133 -17.49 -4.28 3.51
C ARG A 133 -16.95 -4.64 2.13
N TRP A 134 -16.40 -3.69 1.39
CA TRP A 134 -15.89 -3.95 0.04
C TRP A 134 -14.58 -4.74 0.01
N THR A 135 -13.75 -4.64 1.05
CA THR A 135 -12.52 -5.44 1.15
C THR A 135 -12.77 -6.94 1.32
N ARG A 136 -14.02 -7.37 1.60
CA ARG A 136 -14.44 -8.78 1.56
C ARG A 136 -14.51 -9.34 0.13
N GLN A 137 -14.62 -8.47 -0.87
CA GLN A 137 -14.72 -8.82 -2.29
C GLN A 137 -13.63 -8.08 -3.08
N ARG A 138 -12.37 -8.44 -2.80
CA ARG A 138 -11.20 -7.89 -3.51
C ARG A 138 -11.22 -8.25 -4.99
N GLY A 139 -10.62 -7.41 -5.82
CA GLY A 139 -10.58 -7.55 -7.27
C GLY A 139 -11.41 -6.46 -7.95
N PRO A 140 -12.75 -6.56 -7.97
CA PRO A 140 -13.63 -5.53 -8.52
C PRO A 140 -13.71 -4.29 -7.62
N TYR A 141 -13.47 -4.43 -6.32
CA TYR A 141 -13.57 -3.32 -5.37
C TYR A 141 -12.23 -3.07 -4.68
N GLY A 142 -11.78 -1.83 -4.74
CA GLY A 142 -10.52 -1.40 -4.17
C GLY A 142 -10.32 0.09 -4.35
N LEU A 143 -9.65 0.71 -3.38
CA LEU A 143 -9.19 2.08 -3.41
C LEU A 143 -7.74 2.07 -2.92
N ASN A 144 -6.89 2.88 -3.55
CA ASN A 144 -5.50 2.96 -3.14
C ASN A 144 -5.40 3.48 -1.70
N LEU A 145 -4.54 2.90 -0.86
CA LEU A 145 -4.45 3.27 0.55
C LEU A 145 -4.13 4.76 0.78
N VAL A 146 -3.38 5.38 -0.13
CA VAL A 146 -3.09 6.82 -0.08
C VAL A 146 -4.38 7.65 -0.17
N ASP A 147 -5.29 7.24 -1.03
CA ASP A 147 -6.60 7.89 -1.19
C ASP A 147 -7.52 7.53 -0.02
N PHE A 148 -7.58 6.25 0.33
CA PHE A 148 -8.40 5.77 1.44
C PHE A 148 -8.13 6.54 2.73
N TRP A 149 -6.87 6.71 3.13
CA TRP A 149 -6.56 7.48 4.33
C TRP A 149 -6.79 8.98 4.18
N ALA A 150 -6.59 9.54 2.98
CA ALA A 150 -6.88 10.96 2.74
C ALA A 150 -8.35 11.30 2.95
N PHE A 151 -9.26 10.41 2.56
CA PHE A 151 -10.70 10.62 2.70
C PHE A 151 -11.24 10.51 4.13
N HIS A 152 -10.42 10.19 5.14
CA HIS A 152 -10.80 10.47 6.53
C HIS A 152 -10.89 11.97 6.82
N ALA A 153 -10.13 12.80 6.10
CA ALA A 153 -10.17 14.25 6.25
C ALA A 153 -11.15 14.88 5.26
N ALA A 154 -11.80 15.95 5.69
CA ALA A 154 -12.60 16.79 4.80
C ALA A 154 -11.71 17.47 3.75
N ALA A 155 -12.21 17.54 2.51
CA ALA A 155 -11.56 18.19 1.37
C ALA A 155 -10.09 17.76 1.18
N PRO A 156 -9.82 16.47 0.89
CA PRO A 156 -8.46 15.99 0.71
C PRO A 156 -7.75 16.70 -0.45
N LEU A 157 -6.43 16.85 -0.28
CA LEU A 157 -5.53 17.40 -1.28
C LEU A 157 -5.78 16.79 -2.67
N ALA A 158 -5.71 17.58 -3.74
CA ALA A 158 -5.86 17.05 -5.09
C ALA A 158 -4.78 15.98 -5.39
N PRO A 159 -5.13 14.86 -6.05
CA PRO A 159 -4.19 13.74 -6.24
C PRO A 159 -2.85 14.13 -6.90
N GLY A 160 -2.90 15.06 -7.87
CA GLY A 160 -1.71 15.54 -8.59
C GLY A 160 -0.74 16.36 -7.74
N GLU A 161 -1.14 16.79 -6.53
CA GLU A 161 -0.30 17.56 -5.62
C GLU A 161 0.41 16.69 -4.57
N VAL A 162 0.17 15.38 -4.56
CA VAL A 162 0.70 14.47 -3.54
C VAL A 162 2.15 14.09 -3.80
N ASN A 163 2.45 13.61 -5.00
CA ASN A 163 3.78 13.17 -5.41
C ASN A 163 4.19 13.90 -6.69
N PRO A 164 5.49 14.21 -6.86
CA PRO A 164 5.98 14.73 -8.12
C PRO A 164 5.80 13.70 -9.23
N ALA A 165 5.64 14.17 -10.47
CA ALA A 165 5.61 13.30 -11.64
C ALA A 165 6.90 12.46 -11.72
N ALA A 166 6.76 11.17 -12.07
CA ALA A 166 7.91 10.29 -12.09
C ALA A 166 8.77 10.51 -13.33
N VAL A 167 10.03 10.88 -13.13
CA VAL A 167 10.99 11.17 -14.22
C VAL A 167 12.34 10.50 -13.97
N PRO A 168 13.05 9.98 -14.99
CA PRO A 168 14.40 9.44 -14.84
C PRO A 168 15.40 10.51 -14.38
N LYS A 169 16.38 10.13 -13.56
CA LYS A 169 17.29 11.07 -12.87
C LYS A 169 18.78 10.81 -13.11
N GLY A 170 19.13 9.81 -13.91
CA GLY A 170 20.49 9.52 -14.37
C GLY A 170 21.33 8.63 -13.45
N GLY A 171 20.81 8.20 -12.30
CA GLY A 171 21.56 7.39 -11.34
C GLY A 171 21.62 5.89 -11.65
N GLY A 172 20.94 5.41 -12.70
CA GLY A 172 20.87 3.99 -13.05
C GLY A 172 19.60 3.29 -12.56
N VAL A 173 19.63 1.96 -12.46
CA VAL A 173 18.44 1.15 -12.13
C VAL A 173 18.56 0.56 -10.73
N GLY A 174 17.50 0.68 -9.94
CA GLY A 174 17.36 -0.03 -8.67
C GLY A 174 16.52 -1.29 -8.85
N VAL A 175 16.82 -2.33 -8.08
CA VAL A 175 16.10 -3.59 -8.05
C VAL A 175 15.88 -3.98 -6.59
N VAL A 176 14.61 -4.13 -6.18
CA VAL A 176 14.26 -4.59 -4.84
C VAL A 176 14.20 -6.12 -4.83
N LEU A 177 14.95 -6.76 -3.93
CA LEU A 177 15.20 -8.21 -3.93
C LEU A 177 13.98 -9.03 -3.51
N ALA A 178 13.38 -8.72 -2.37
CA ALA A 178 12.15 -9.35 -1.95
C ALA A 178 11.20 -8.36 -1.23
N GLY A 179 9.92 -8.72 -1.26
CA GLY A 179 8.94 -8.20 -0.32
C GLY A 179 8.87 -9.05 0.94
N ARG A 180 8.20 -8.54 1.97
CA ARG A 180 8.00 -9.25 3.26
C ARG A 180 7.33 -10.62 3.09
N ASN A 181 6.60 -10.82 1.99
CA ASN A 181 6.00 -12.07 1.59
C ASN A 181 6.72 -12.64 0.36
N GLN A 182 7.35 -13.79 0.51
CA GLN A 182 8.09 -14.45 -0.57
C GLN A 182 7.22 -14.69 -1.81
N ARG A 183 5.90 -14.93 -1.64
CA ARG A 183 4.97 -15.15 -2.77
C ARG A 183 4.70 -13.90 -3.61
N ARG A 184 5.07 -12.71 -3.14
CA ARG A 184 4.98 -11.45 -3.90
C ARG A 184 6.25 -11.12 -4.66
N SER A 185 7.30 -11.92 -4.52
CA SER A 185 8.63 -11.62 -5.06
C SER A 185 8.94 -12.53 -6.25
N LEU A 186 9.67 -12.00 -7.22
CA LEU A 186 10.23 -12.82 -8.29
C LEU A 186 11.48 -13.55 -7.76
N PRO A 187 11.64 -14.85 -8.04
CA PRO A 187 12.82 -15.58 -7.64
C PRO A 187 14.04 -15.11 -8.47
N PRO A 188 15.28 -15.31 -7.98
CA PRO A 188 16.48 -14.76 -8.59
C PRO A 188 16.65 -15.06 -10.08
N GLU A 189 16.27 -16.26 -10.52
CA GLU A 189 16.33 -16.71 -11.91
C GLU A 189 15.38 -15.97 -12.85
N VAL A 190 14.33 -15.34 -12.31
CA VAL A 190 13.42 -14.46 -13.06
C VAL A 190 13.79 -12.99 -12.87
N LEU A 191 14.13 -12.59 -11.64
CA LEU A 191 14.45 -11.21 -11.29
C LEU A 191 15.75 -10.71 -11.95
N GLY A 192 16.78 -11.54 -12.05
CA GLY A 192 18.04 -11.20 -12.72
C GLY A 192 17.84 -10.82 -14.20
N PRO A 193 17.26 -11.69 -15.04
CA PRO A 193 16.96 -11.35 -16.43
C PRO A 193 16.05 -10.12 -16.57
N ALA A 194 15.04 -9.96 -15.71
CA ALA A 194 14.15 -8.80 -15.70
C ALA A 194 14.90 -7.50 -15.38
N ALA A 195 15.76 -7.52 -14.35
CA ALA A 195 16.64 -6.41 -14.01
C ALA A 195 17.56 -6.04 -15.18
N SER A 196 18.17 -7.03 -15.83
CA SER A 196 19.02 -6.80 -17.00
C SER A 196 18.26 -6.18 -18.17
N ALA A 197 17.01 -6.59 -18.39
CA ALA A 197 16.17 -6.06 -19.46
C ALA A 197 15.84 -4.58 -19.24
N LEU A 198 15.41 -4.22 -18.02
CA LEU A 198 15.14 -2.82 -17.66
C LEU A 198 16.42 -1.97 -17.69
N TRP A 199 17.53 -2.49 -17.16
CA TRP A 199 18.82 -1.83 -17.16
C TRP A 199 19.33 -1.51 -18.57
N SER A 200 19.18 -2.45 -19.50
CA SER A 200 19.57 -2.25 -20.91
C SER A 200 18.76 -1.16 -21.59
N ARG A 201 17.47 -1.01 -21.23
CA ARG A 201 16.59 0.06 -21.76
C ARG A 201 17.05 1.45 -21.31
N LYS A 202 17.66 1.57 -20.13
CA LYS A 202 18.01 2.85 -19.50
C LYS A 202 19.44 3.33 -19.78
N GLY A 203 20.22 2.61 -20.59
CA GLY A 203 21.51 3.11 -21.09
C GLY A 203 22.76 2.68 -20.29
N GLN A 204 22.69 1.57 -19.55
CA GLN A 204 23.85 0.87 -18.98
C GLN A 204 24.65 1.61 -17.87
N GLY A 205 23.95 2.27 -16.93
CA GLY A 205 24.53 2.87 -15.71
C GLY A 205 24.73 1.89 -14.54
N PRO A 206 24.80 2.35 -13.28
CA PRO A 206 24.80 1.45 -12.12
C PRO A 206 23.52 0.61 -12.01
N LEU A 207 23.64 -0.60 -11.45
CA LEU A 207 22.51 -1.46 -11.07
C LEU A 207 22.57 -1.73 -9.57
N TYR A 208 21.66 -1.16 -8.80
CA TYR A 208 21.62 -1.31 -7.34
C TYR A 208 20.66 -2.42 -6.93
N LEU A 209 21.15 -3.37 -6.13
CA LEU A 209 20.29 -4.37 -5.48
C LEU A 209 19.97 -3.89 -4.07
N LEU A 210 18.68 -3.68 -3.78
CA LEU A 210 18.16 -3.09 -2.55
C LEU A 210 17.38 -4.14 -1.74
N GLY A 211 17.59 -4.14 -0.42
CA GLY A 211 16.95 -5.06 0.51
C GLY A 211 17.49 -4.90 1.93
N ALA A 212 16.89 -5.62 2.87
CA ALA A 212 17.35 -5.73 4.24
C ALA A 212 18.62 -6.61 4.34
N ALA A 213 19.26 -6.62 5.51
CA ALA A 213 20.47 -7.41 5.75
C ALA A 213 20.29 -8.92 5.51
N GLY A 214 19.11 -9.45 5.81
CA GLY A 214 18.78 -10.86 5.56
C GLY A 214 18.64 -11.23 4.08
N GLU A 215 18.65 -10.26 3.17
CA GLU A 215 18.46 -10.47 1.73
C GLU A 215 19.77 -10.43 0.94
N ARG A 216 20.91 -10.35 1.62
CA ARG A 216 22.23 -10.27 0.97
C ARG A 216 22.49 -11.44 0.02
N GLU A 217 22.19 -12.66 0.46
CA GLU A 217 22.35 -13.88 -0.35
C GLU A 217 21.42 -13.89 -1.58
N ALA A 218 20.19 -13.41 -1.43
CA ALA A 218 19.28 -13.23 -2.56
C ALA A 218 19.85 -12.23 -3.58
N GLY A 219 20.53 -11.18 -3.11
CA GLY A 219 21.25 -10.24 -3.97
C GLY A 219 22.37 -10.89 -4.78
N GLU A 220 23.18 -11.74 -4.14
CA GLU A 220 24.22 -12.49 -4.85
C GLU A 220 23.63 -13.48 -5.87
N ALA A 221 22.52 -14.13 -5.52
CA ALA A 221 21.82 -15.03 -6.44
C ALA A 221 21.30 -14.28 -7.68
N VAL A 222 20.67 -13.11 -7.49
CA VAL A 222 20.21 -12.25 -8.60
C VAL A 222 21.40 -11.82 -9.46
N ALA A 223 22.51 -11.42 -8.84
CA ALA A 223 23.73 -11.03 -9.56
C ALA A 223 24.31 -12.17 -10.41
N ALA A 224 24.22 -13.42 -9.94
CA ALA A 224 24.66 -14.60 -10.69
C ALA A 224 23.84 -14.83 -11.97
N HIS A 225 22.54 -14.50 -11.95
CA HIS A 225 21.64 -14.60 -13.11
C HIS A 225 21.75 -13.44 -14.11
N LEU A 226 22.57 -12.41 -13.83
CA LEU A 226 22.82 -11.32 -14.77
C LEU A 226 23.84 -11.73 -15.85
N PRO A 227 23.68 -11.22 -17.09
CA PRO A 227 24.67 -11.42 -18.15
C PRO A 227 26.00 -10.79 -17.77
N ARG A 228 27.11 -11.34 -18.29
CA ARG A 228 28.47 -10.90 -17.96
C ARG A 228 28.69 -9.39 -18.15
N ALA A 229 28.03 -8.79 -19.16
CA ALA A 229 28.10 -7.36 -19.45
C ALA A 229 27.49 -6.48 -18.33
N ALA A 230 26.48 -6.97 -17.59
CA ALA A 230 25.82 -6.23 -16.52
C ALA A 230 26.50 -6.44 -15.16
N ARG A 231 27.23 -7.55 -14.95
CA ARG A 231 27.82 -7.91 -13.64
C ARG A 231 28.75 -6.83 -13.07
N GLY A 232 29.51 -6.14 -13.92
CA GLY A 232 30.41 -5.05 -13.50
C GLY A 232 29.68 -3.80 -13.01
N ALA A 233 28.40 -3.62 -13.37
CA ALA A 233 27.58 -2.49 -12.95
C ALA A 233 26.83 -2.74 -11.63
N VAL A 234 26.84 -3.98 -11.13
CA VAL A 234 26.05 -4.40 -9.96
C VAL A 234 26.68 -3.86 -8.68
N LYS A 235 25.83 -3.23 -7.87
CA LYS A 235 26.16 -2.84 -6.49
C LYS A 235 25.12 -3.47 -5.57
N ASN A 236 25.50 -4.54 -4.88
CA ASN A 236 24.65 -5.14 -3.85
C ASN A 236 24.69 -4.26 -2.59
N LEU A 237 23.57 -3.58 -2.30
CA LEU A 237 23.37 -2.70 -1.17
C LEU A 237 22.43 -3.30 -0.11
N ALA A 238 22.06 -4.58 -0.23
CA ALA A 238 21.21 -5.26 0.74
C ALA A 238 21.85 -5.22 2.15
N GLY A 239 21.16 -4.61 3.11
CA GLY A 239 21.67 -4.39 4.47
C GLY A 239 22.84 -3.40 4.59
N ARG A 240 23.14 -2.63 3.54
CA ARG A 240 24.23 -1.65 3.49
C ARG A 240 23.76 -0.22 3.37
N THR A 241 22.46 0.01 3.56
CA THR A 241 21.82 1.32 3.59
C THR A 241 21.09 1.48 4.91
N ASP A 242 21.19 2.65 5.49
CA ASP A 242 20.23 3.16 6.46
C ASP A 242 19.09 3.90 5.70
N TRP A 243 18.25 4.63 6.44
CA TRP A 243 17.14 5.36 5.82
C TRP A 243 17.61 6.48 4.88
N GLU A 244 18.63 7.22 5.25
CA GLU A 244 19.21 8.30 4.44
C GLU A 244 19.86 7.74 3.16
N GLY A 245 20.69 6.72 3.30
CA GLY A 245 21.32 6.07 2.15
C GLY A 245 20.32 5.40 1.20
N LEU A 246 19.24 4.81 1.74
CA LEU A 246 18.16 4.30 0.90
C LEU A 246 17.44 5.43 0.17
N PHE A 247 17.12 6.52 0.87
CA PHE A 247 16.48 7.70 0.30
C PHE A 247 17.31 8.28 -0.84
N ASP A 248 18.61 8.50 -0.63
CA ASP A 248 19.53 9.06 -1.63
C ASP A 248 19.65 8.17 -2.87
N VAL A 249 19.83 6.86 -2.68
CA VAL A 249 19.92 5.92 -3.80
C VAL A 249 18.63 5.94 -4.59
N VAL A 250 17.47 5.75 -3.95
CA VAL A 250 16.17 5.73 -4.65
C VAL A 250 15.88 7.08 -5.31
N ALA A 251 16.26 8.19 -4.68
CA ALA A 251 16.07 9.54 -5.21
C ALA A 251 16.91 9.83 -6.45
N SER A 252 17.93 9.02 -6.76
CA SER A 252 18.80 9.21 -7.93
C SER A 252 18.44 8.35 -9.14
N LEU A 253 17.58 7.33 -9.00
CA LEU A 253 17.40 6.30 -10.04
C LEU A 253 16.67 6.80 -11.29
N ASP A 254 16.98 6.17 -12.42
CA ASP A 254 16.23 6.25 -13.69
C ASP A 254 14.95 5.40 -13.68
N ALA A 255 14.97 4.32 -12.91
CA ALA A 255 13.83 3.45 -12.65
C ALA A 255 14.11 2.50 -11.48
N LEU A 256 13.04 2.08 -10.79
CA LEU A 256 13.04 1.02 -9.79
C LEU A 256 12.21 -0.17 -10.27
N LEU A 257 12.81 -1.37 -10.36
CA LEU A 257 12.09 -2.64 -10.50
C LEU A 257 11.83 -3.22 -9.11
N THR A 258 10.57 -3.46 -8.75
CA THR A 258 10.22 -3.80 -7.36
C THR A 258 8.96 -4.65 -7.28
N PRO A 259 8.84 -5.54 -6.28
CA PRO A 259 7.54 -6.03 -5.84
C PRO A 259 6.80 -4.95 -5.03
N ASP A 260 5.58 -5.25 -4.60
CA ASP A 260 4.80 -4.41 -3.67
C ASP A 260 5.48 -4.35 -2.28
N THR A 261 6.21 -3.25 -2.02
CA THR A 261 7.03 -3.02 -0.82
C THR A 261 7.10 -1.54 -0.44
N GLY A 262 7.57 -1.23 0.77
CA GLY A 262 7.80 0.16 1.18
C GLY A 262 8.74 0.93 0.24
N THR A 263 9.76 0.28 -0.32
CA THR A 263 10.72 0.92 -1.25
C THR A 263 10.04 1.36 -2.56
N MET A 264 9.02 0.63 -3.01
CA MET A 264 8.18 1.05 -4.15
C MET A 264 7.47 2.38 -3.85
N HIS A 265 6.86 2.50 -2.67
CA HIS A 265 6.17 3.72 -2.26
C HIS A 265 7.15 4.87 -2.06
N LEU A 266 8.35 4.61 -1.53
CA LEU A 266 9.40 5.62 -1.43
C LEU A 266 9.83 6.13 -2.82
N ALA A 267 9.98 5.25 -3.80
CA ALA A 267 10.26 5.68 -5.17
C ALA A 267 9.15 6.56 -5.76
N ALA A 268 7.88 6.20 -5.53
CA ALA A 268 6.74 7.03 -5.91
C ALA A 268 6.75 8.39 -5.19
N HIS A 269 7.03 8.42 -3.89
CA HIS A 269 7.18 9.64 -3.10
C HIS A 269 8.23 10.59 -3.69
N LEU A 270 9.33 10.03 -4.20
CA LEU A 270 10.48 10.75 -4.73
C LEU A 270 10.35 11.13 -6.21
N GLY A 271 9.29 10.72 -6.91
CA GLY A 271 9.18 10.91 -8.36
C GLY A 271 10.18 10.07 -9.16
N THR A 272 10.59 8.93 -8.61
CA THR A 272 11.41 7.94 -9.32
C THR A 272 10.48 7.00 -10.09
N PRO A 273 10.68 6.78 -11.41
CA PRO A 273 9.86 5.86 -12.20
C PRO A 273 9.86 4.45 -11.60
N VAL A 274 8.68 3.85 -11.48
CA VAL A 274 8.50 2.53 -10.88
C VAL A 274 8.04 1.57 -11.95
N HIS A 275 8.71 0.42 -12.04
CA HIS A 275 8.22 -0.79 -12.71
C HIS A 275 7.90 -1.82 -11.62
N ALA A 276 6.64 -1.86 -11.20
CA ALA A 276 6.24 -2.75 -10.12
C ALA A 276 5.71 -4.08 -10.66
N VAL A 277 6.11 -5.18 -10.03
CA VAL A 277 5.61 -6.52 -10.34
C VAL A 277 4.61 -6.94 -9.27
N PHE A 278 3.37 -7.17 -9.69
CA PHE A 278 2.25 -7.46 -8.81
C PHE A 278 1.77 -8.90 -9.05
N LEU A 279 2.02 -9.79 -8.09
CA LEU A 279 1.53 -11.18 -8.08
C LEU A 279 1.08 -11.60 -6.68
N SER A 280 0.48 -12.79 -6.58
CA SER A 280 -0.12 -13.32 -5.35
C SER A 280 -1.18 -12.36 -4.79
N SER A 281 -1.00 -11.86 -3.57
CA SER A 281 -1.96 -10.99 -2.91
C SER A 281 -1.80 -9.51 -3.26
N ALA A 282 -0.74 -9.12 -3.99
CA ALA A 282 -0.54 -7.74 -4.41
C ALA A 282 -1.55 -7.34 -5.50
N TRP A 283 -2.23 -6.21 -5.30
CA TRP A 283 -3.21 -5.66 -6.22
C TRP A 283 -3.00 -4.16 -6.39
N CYS A 284 -2.66 -3.72 -7.61
CA CYS A 284 -2.23 -2.33 -7.85
C CYS A 284 -3.30 -1.29 -7.52
N PHE A 285 -4.56 -1.64 -7.66
CA PHE A 285 -5.69 -0.78 -7.32
C PHE A 285 -5.83 -0.53 -5.80
N GLU A 286 -5.11 -1.28 -4.95
CA GLU A 286 -5.09 -1.10 -3.49
C GLU A 286 -3.75 -0.52 -3.01
N THR A 287 -2.62 -0.99 -3.54
CA THR A 287 -1.27 -0.66 -3.04
C THR A 287 -0.28 -0.26 -4.13
N GLY A 288 -0.73 0.01 -5.35
CA GLY A 288 0.17 0.43 -6.42
C GLY A 288 0.88 1.78 -6.15
N PRO A 289 1.95 2.08 -6.89
CA PRO A 289 2.71 3.32 -6.75
C PRO A 289 1.85 4.55 -7.06
N TYR A 290 1.81 5.50 -6.13
CA TYR A 290 0.93 6.66 -6.21
C TYR A 290 1.54 7.82 -6.98
N GLY A 291 0.84 8.33 -7.99
CA GLY A 291 1.29 9.41 -8.86
C GLY A 291 1.33 8.98 -10.32
N GLU A 292 1.76 9.85 -11.22
CA GLU A 292 1.88 9.55 -12.65
C GLU A 292 3.30 9.11 -13.04
N GLY A 293 3.40 8.36 -14.15
CA GLY A 293 4.69 7.93 -14.71
C GLY A 293 5.21 6.59 -14.17
N HIS A 294 4.37 5.84 -13.45
CA HIS A 294 4.66 4.48 -13.00
C HIS A 294 3.99 3.43 -13.89
N THR A 295 4.65 2.27 -14.01
CA THR A 295 4.16 1.07 -14.72
C THR A 295 4.01 -0.09 -13.73
N VAL A 296 2.88 -0.78 -13.78
CA VAL A 296 2.61 -1.98 -13.01
C VAL A 296 2.39 -3.17 -13.93
N TRP A 297 3.14 -4.23 -13.71
CA TRP A 297 3.00 -5.53 -14.35
C TRP A 297 2.17 -6.43 -13.43
N GLN A 298 0.86 -6.47 -13.66
CA GLN A 298 -0.12 -7.15 -12.81
C GLN A 298 -0.38 -8.56 -13.33
N ALA A 299 -0.19 -9.56 -12.49
CA ALA A 299 -0.67 -10.91 -12.75
C ALA A 299 -2.20 -10.91 -12.79
N THR A 300 -2.77 -11.57 -13.80
CA THR A 300 -4.22 -11.63 -14.05
C THR A 300 -4.74 -13.07 -13.97
N ALA A 301 -4.05 -13.93 -13.21
CA ALA A 301 -4.54 -15.27 -12.92
C ALA A 301 -5.90 -15.20 -12.22
N GLU A 302 -6.79 -16.16 -12.49
CA GLU A 302 -8.16 -16.18 -11.95
C GLU A 302 -8.25 -16.15 -10.42
N CYS A 303 -7.23 -16.68 -9.74
CA CYS A 303 -7.14 -16.65 -8.27
C CYS A 303 -6.60 -15.31 -7.70
N ALA A 304 -6.25 -14.35 -8.56
CA ALA A 304 -5.67 -13.07 -8.19
C ALA A 304 -6.76 -11.98 -8.08
N PRO A 305 -6.69 -11.11 -7.06
CA PRO A 305 -5.69 -11.13 -5.99
C PRO A 305 -6.07 -12.14 -4.88
N CYS A 306 -5.13 -12.98 -4.48
CA CYS A 306 -5.39 -13.99 -3.43
C CYS A 306 -5.29 -13.39 -2.02
N VAL A 307 -5.75 -14.14 -1.01
CA VAL A 307 -5.61 -13.73 0.40
C VAL A 307 -4.22 -14.12 0.92
N GLU A 308 -3.50 -13.16 1.49
CA GLU A 308 -2.13 -13.34 1.98
C GLU A 308 -2.00 -14.40 3.08
N SER A 309 -2.96 -14.47 4.01
CA SER A 309 -2.94 -15.41 5.14
C SER A 309 -3.30 -16.85 4.76
N ARG A 310 -3.76 -17.09 3.51
CA ARG A 310 -4.10 -18.44 3.03
C ARG A 310 -2.95 -19.04 2.21
N PRO A 311 -2.69 -20.35 2.33
CA PRO A 311 -1.74 -21.04 1.46
C PRO A 311 -2.14 -20.93 -0.01
N CYS A 312 -1.19 -21.16 -0.91
CA CYS A 312 -1.46 -21.16 -2.35
C CYS A 312 -1.77 -22.57 -2.84
N ASP A 313 -2.99 -22.81 -3.30
CA ASP A 313 -3.41 -24.11 -3.83
C ASP A 313 -3.00 -24.31 -5.31
N PHE A 314 -2.36 -23.31 -5.92
CA PHE A 314 -2.03 -23.26 -7.34
C PHE A 314 -0.53 -23.14 -7.63
N GLY A 315 0.34 -23.43 -6.64
CA GLY A 315 1.80 -23.41 -6.85
C GLY A 315 2.38 -22.09 -7.35
N VAL A 316 1.77 -20.95 -7.00
CA VAL A 316 2.16 -19.61 -7.48
C VAL A 316 2.17 -19.49 -9.01
N ARG A 317 1.24 -20.16 -9.72
CA ARG A 317 1.06 -20.04 -11.19
C ARG A 317 0.99 -18.60 -11.72
N CYS A 318 0.61 -17.64 -10.87
CA CYS A 318 0.62 -16.21 -11.21
C CYS A 318 2.02 -15.64 -11.47
N LEU A 319 3.09 -16.39 -11.19
CA LEU A 319 4.48 -16.04 -11.52
C LEU A 319 4.84 -16.38 -12.98
N GLU A 320 4.22 -17.40 -13.56
CA GLU A 320 4.56 -17.94 -14.90
C GLU A 320 4.70 -16.86 -15.99
N PRO A 321 3.79 -15.86 -16.09
CA PRO A 321 3.89 -14.83 -17.13
C PRO A 321 5.18 -13.99 -17.04
N PHE A 322 5.74 -13.82 -15.84
CA PHE A 322 6.96 -13.05 -15.61
C PHE A 322 8.23 -13.84 -15.94
N ALA A 323 8.17 -15.17 -15.98
CA ALA A 323 9.30 -16.01 -16.40
C ALA A 323 9.47 -16.05 -17.93
N GLY A 324 8.47 -15.57 -18.69
CA GLY A 324 8.46 -15.60 -20.15
C GLY A 324 9.39 -14.58 -20.81
N LYS A 325 9.92 -14.94 -21.99
CA LYS A 325 10.74 -14.04 -22.82
C LYS A 325 9.99 -12.77 -23.26
N ASP A 326 8.67 -12.84 -23.36
CA ASP A 326 7.84 -11.70 -23.78
C ASP A 326 7.80 -10.62 -22.70
N PHE A 327 7.76 -10.98 -21.42
CA PHE A 327 7.92 -10.01 -20.32
C PHE A 327 9.28 -9.28 -20.40
N LEU A 328 10.36 -10.02 -20.65
CA LEU A 328 11.69 -9.41 -20.80
C LEU A 328 11.74 -8.45 -22.01
N ARG A 329 11.13 -8.82 -23.14
CA ARG A 329 11.02 -7.93 -24.31
C ARG A 329 10.29 -6.64 -23.94
N LEU A 330 9.14 -6.75 -23.28
CA LEU A 330 8.35 -5.58 -22.84
C LEU A 330 9.14 -4.66 -21.90
N LEU A 331 9.92 -5.23 -20.96
CA LEU A 331 10.80 -4.44 -20.10
C LEU A 331 11.89 -3.67 -20.87
N THR A 332 12.40 -4.22 -21.98
CA THR A 332 13.32 -3.50 -22.88
C THR A 332 12.65 -2.38 -23.68
N GLY A 333 11.33 -2.19 -23.56
CA GLY A 333 10.54 -1.28 -24.38
C GLY A 333 10.23 -1.83 -25.79
N ARG A 334 10.51 -3.12 -26.03
CA ARG A 334 10.26 -3.82 -27.29
C ARG A 334 9.05 -4.75 -27.12
N GLY A 335 8.38 -5.10 -28.22
CA GLY A 335 7.30 -6.10 -28.20
C GLY A 335 5.90 -5.53 -28.38
N GLY A 336 4.95 -6.46 -28.54
CA GLY A 336 3.54 -6.22 -28.84
C GLY A 336 2.66 -6.46 -27.60
N GLU A 337 1.76 -7.42 -27.68
CA GLU A 337 0.80 -7.68 -26.59
C GLU A 337 1.46 -8.21 -25.31
N ALA A 338 0.76 -8.05 -24.18
CA ALA A 338 1.17 -8.65 -22.91
C ALA A 338 1.00 -10.18 -22.97
N PRO A 339 1.89 -10.97 -22.32
CA PRO A 339 1.71 -12.41 -22.25
C PRO A 339 0.41 -12.77 -21.53
N HIS A 340 -0.20 -13.90 -21.89
CA HIS A 340 -1.39 -14.41 -21.22
C HIS A 340 -1.16 -14.51 -19.70
N GLY A 341 -2.14 -14.06 -18.91
CA GLY A 341 -2.01 -14.02 -17.44
C GLY A 341 -1.30 -12.78 -16.90
N MET A 342 -1.01 -11.77 -17.73
CA MET A 342 -0.42 -10.50 -17.32
C MET A 342 -1.11 -9.31 -18.00
N ALA A 343 -1.20 -8.19 -17.28
CA ALA A 343 -1.49 -6.88 -17.85
C ALA A 343 -0.36 -5.89 -17.52
N CYS A 344 -0.02 -5.04 -18.49
CA CYS A 344 0.83 -3.87 -18.30
C CYS A 344 -0.08 -2.67 -18.09
N LEU A 345 -0.06 -2.12 -16.88
CA LEU A 345 -0.91 -1.01 -16.49
C LEU A 345 -0.05 0.21 -16.22
N ALA A 346 -0.55 1.39 -16.60
CA ALA A 346 0.11 2.63 -16.28
C ALA A 346 -0.75 3.46 -15.33
N SER A 347 -0.08 4.00 -14.31
CA SER A 347 -0.68 4.87 -13.31
C SER A 347 -1.26 6.14 -13.95
N ARG A 348 -2.46 6.52 -13.53
CA ARG A 348 -3.21 7.73 -13.93
C ARG A 348 -3.87 8.33 -12.69
N LEU A 349 -4.22 9.60 -12.77
CA LEU A 349 -4.96 10.29 -11.71
C LEU A 349 -6.33 10.71 -12.22
N ASP A 350 -7.33 10.61 -11.35
CA ASP A 350 -8.66 11.20 -11.52
C ASP A 350 -9.05 12.02 -10.27
N ALA A 351 -10.31 12.43 -10.14
CA ALA A 351 -10.77 13.22 -8.98
C ALA A 351 -10.72 12.42 -7.66
N LEU A 352 -10.91 11.09 -7.73
CA LEU A 352 -10.89 10.22 -6.55
C LEU A 352 -9.44 10.03 -6.09
N GLY A 353 -8.51 9.81 -7.02
CA GLY A 353 -7.15 9.46 -6.67
C GLY A 353 -6.38 8.79 -7.79
N VAL A 354 -5.49 7.85 -7.43
CA VAL A 354 -4.76 7.06 -8.42
C VAL A 354 -5.63 5.92 -8.96
N ASP A 355 -5.49 5.64 -10.25
CA ASP A 355 -6.01 4.46 -10.93
C ASP A 355 -4.99 3.93 -11.95
N TYR A 356 -5.30 2.81 -12.60
CA TYR A 356 -4.39 2.16 -13.52
C TYR A 356 -5.09 1.79 -14.83
N ALA A 357 -4.62 2.40 -15.92
CA ALA A 357 -5.12 2.14 -17.26
C ALA A 357 -4.28 1.05 -17.96
N PRO A 358 -4.91 0.07 -18.64
CA PRO A 358 -4.16 -0.93 -19.40
C PRO A 358 -3.47 -0.29 -20.60
N GLU A 359 -2.15 -0.42 -20.68
CA GLU A 359 -1.37 -0.12 -21.89
C GLU A 359 -1.25 -1.36 -22.78
N ARG A 360 -1.19 -2.56 -22.16
CA ARG A 360 -1.11 -3.84 -22.86
C ARG A 360 -1.82 -4.93 -22.06
N GLY A 361 -2.52 -5.82 -22.76
CA GLY A 361 -3.37 -6.84 -22.13
C GLY A 361 -4.63 -6.23 -21.51
N SER A 362 -5.42 -7.08 -20.85
CA SER A 362 -6.68 -6.68 -20.23
C SER A 362 -6.59 -6.80 -18.71
N ALA A 363 -6.97 -5.76 -17.99
CA ALA A 363 -7.11 -5.81 -16.55
C ALA A 363 -8.42 -6.55 -16.18
N PRO A 364 -8.40 -7.60 -15.33
CA PRO A 364 -9.62 -8.23 -14.81
C PRO A 364 -10.53 -7.20 -14.15
N PHE A 365 -11.85 -7.42 -14.08
CA PHE A 365 -12.82 -6.56 -13.37
C PHE A 365 -12.85 -5.06 -13.75
N ALA A 366 -12.49 -4.71 -15.00
CA ALA A 366 -12.40 -3.30 -15.40
C ALA A 366 -13.74 -2.56 -15.30
N ALA A 367 -14.85 -3.20 -15.70
CA ALA A 367 -16.18 -2.60 -15.68
C ALA A 367 -16.69 -2.43 -14.25
N GLU A 368 -16.53 -3.44 -13.41
CA GLU A 368 -16.91 -3.45 -12.00
C GLU A 368 -16.13 -2.40 -11.21
N ARG A 369 -14.81 -2.28 -11.46
CA ARG A 369 -14.00 -1.21 -10.86
C ARG A 369 -14.45 0.17 -11.30
N ALA A 370 -14.75 0.38 -12.58
CA ALA A 370 -15.23 1.68 -13.06
C ALA A 370 -16.56 2.07 -12.38
N ALA A 371 -17.48 1.11 -12.24
CA ALA A 371 -18.74 1.31 -11.50
C ALA A 371 -18.48 1.63 -10.02
N PHE A 372 -17.57 0.91 -9.36
CA PHE A 372 -17.21 1.12 -7.97
C PHE A 372 -16.54 2.49 -7.72
N ARG A 373 -15.60 2.89 -8.58
CA ARG A 373 -14.97 4.22 -8.51
C ARG A 373 -16.00 5.34 -8.71
N ALA A 374 -16.93 5.18 -9.65
CA ALA A 374 -18.03 6.14 -9.85
C ALA A 374 -18.95 6.23 -8.62
N PHE A 375 -19.27 5.09 -8.00
CA PHE A 375 -20.01 5.05 -6.74
C PHE A 375 -19.27 5.81 -5.62
N LEU A 376 -17.97 5.55 -5.42
CA LEU A 376 -17.16 6.24 -4.42
C LEU A 376 -17.06 7.74 -4.69
N ALA A 377 -16.81 8.15 -5.93
CA ALA A 377 -16.74 9.55 -6.32
C ALA A 377 -18.04 10.29 -5.97
N ARG A 378 -19.20 9.68 -6.23
CA ARG A 378 -20.50 10.23 -5.84
C ARG A 378 -20.68 10.27 -4.32
N HIS A 379 -20.36 9.18 -3.62
CA HIS A 379 -20.48 9.11 -2.16
C HIS A 379 -19.64 10.20 -1.46
N LEU A 380 -18.46 10.49 -2.00
CA LEU A 380 -17.53 11.48 -1.48
C LEU A 380 -17.81 12.91 -2.00
N GLY A 381 -18.87 13.10 -2.79
CA GLY A 381 -19.26 14.42 -3.32
C GLY A 381 -18.29 14.97 -4.39
N LEU A 382 -17.55 14.10 -5.08
CA LEU A 382 -16.59 14.46 -6.13
C LEU A 382 -17.21 14.48 -7.53
N ALA A 383 -18.41 13.90 -7.71
CA ALA A 383 -19.10 13.84 -8.99
C ALA A 383 -20.63 13.85 -8.81
N ASP A 384 -21.32 14.59 -9.69
CA ASP A 384 -22.78 14.78 -9.63
C ASP A 384 -23.58 13.73 -10.45
N ALA A 385 -22.94 12.97 -11.34
CA ALA A 385 -23.62 12.12 -12.32
C ALA A 385 -23.96 10.72 -11.79
N VAL A 386 -25.17 10.23 -12.10
CA VAL A 386 -25.60 8.85 -11.81
C VAL A 386 -25.09 7.91 -12.92
N SER A 387 -24.13 7.05 -12.60
CA SER A 387 -23.73 5.97 -13.52
C SER A 387 -24.68 4.76 -13.41
N ALA A 388 -24.89 4.06 -14.52
CA ALA A 388 -25.63 2.80 -14.51
C ALA A 388 -24.88 1.78 -13.62
N GLY A 389 -25.55 1.23 -12.61
CA GLY A 389 -24.98 0.29 -11.63
C GLY A 389 -24.65 0.90 -10.27
N ALA A 390 -24.56 2.23 -10.13
CA ALA A 390 -24.31 2.87 -8.84
C ALA A 390 -25.39 2.57 -7.78
N ASN A 391 -26.65 2.34 -8.20
CA ASN A 391 -27.74 2.04 -7.27
C ASN A 391 -27.59 0.65 -6.62
N ALA A 392 -27.09 -0.36 -7.35
CA ALA A 392 -26.87 -1.70 -6.78
C ALA A 392 -25.77 -1.69 -5.71
N LEU A 393 -24.69 -0.95 -5.94
CA LEU A 393 -23.60 -0.79 -4.97
C LEU A 393 -23.99 0.07 -3.76
N THR A 394 -24.96 0.97 -3.94
CA THR A 394 -25.55 1.75 -2.82
C THR A 394 -26.21 0.80 -1.82
N ASP A 395 -27.04 -0.12 -2.30
CA ASP A 395 -27.69 -1.11 -1.44
C ASP A 395 -26.70 -2.08 -0.79
N GLU A 396 -25.60 -2.40 -1.47
CA GLU A 396 -24.58 -3.33 -0.96
C GLU A 396 -23.68 -2.70 0.13
N PHE A 397 -23.25 -1.45 -0.05
CA PHE A 397 -22.24 -0.83 0.82
C PHE A 397 -22.80 0.19 1.82
N LEU A 398 -23.91 0.86 1.52
CA LEU A 398 -24.48 1.89 2.40
C LEU A 398 -25.56 1.36 3.33
N LEU A 399 -26.32 0.32 2.95
CA LEU A 399 -27.33 -0.24 3.84
C LEU A 399 -26.64 -0.98 5.01
N GLU A 400 -26.82 -0.46 6.22
CA GLU A 400 -26.55 -1.21 7.45
C GLU A 400 -27.48 -2.42 7.50
N ARG A 401 -26.97 -3.58 7.11
CA ARG A 401 -27.70 -4.86 7.23
C ARG A 401 -27.89 -5.33 8.67
N ASP A 402 -27.32 -4.61 9.64
CA ASP A 402 -27.21 -5.07 11.03
C ASP A 402 -28.42 -4.68 11.91
N TRP A 403 -29.34 -3.83 11.43
CA TRP A 403 -30.56 -3.43 12.18
C TRP A 403 -31.85 -4.10 11.73
N LEU A 404 -31.88 -4.71 10.55
CA LEU A 404 -32.98 -5.55 10.11
C LEU A 404 -32.55 -6.99 10.31
N GLY A 405 -33.05 -7.63 11.38
CA GLY A 405 -32.84 -9.05 11.64
C GLY A 405 -33.14 -9.90 10.41
N GLY A 406 -32.11 -10.16 9.61
CA GLY A 406 -32.17 -11.14 8.54
C GLY A 406 -32.43 -12.51 9.15
N PRO A 407 -33.15 -13.40 8.46
CA PRO A 407 -33.51 -14.69 9.02
C PRO A 407 -32.23 -15.46 9.41
N ASP A 408 -32.17 -15.90 10.67
CA ASP A 408 -31.10 -16.72 11.22
C ASP A 408 -30.82 -17.90 10.27
N PRO A 409 -29.59 -18.02 9.71
CA PRO A 409 -29.26 -19.12 8.80
C PRO A 409 -29.39 -20.50 9.46
N ARG A 410 -29.52 -20.58 10.80
CA ARG A 410 -29.81 -21.83 11.52
C ARG A 410 -31.29 -22.24 11.52
N ARG A 411 -32.21 -21.39 11.05
CA ARG A 411 -33.65 -21.73 10.91
C ARG A 411 -34.03 -22.32 9.55
N LEU A 412 -33.13 -22.37 8.57
CA LEU A 412 -33.40 -22.94 7.24
C LEU A 412 -33.11 -24.45 7.13
N GLN A 413 -32.69 -25.11 8.21
CA GLN A 413 -32.42 -26.56 8.23
C GLN A 413 -33.48 -27.42 8.95
N GLN A 414 -34.62 -26.86 9.37
CA GLN A 414 -35.65 -27.61 10.11
C GLN A 414 -37.00 -27.83 9.38
N THR A 415 -37.13 -27.48 8.10
CA THR A 415 -38.39 -27.71 7.35
C THR A 415 -38.26 -28.70 6.19
N ALA A 416 -37.32 -29.65 6.28
CA ALA A 416 -37.15 -30.72 5.29
C ALA A 416 -37.23 -32.14 5.90
N ASN A 417 -38.01 -32.31 6.99
CA ASN A 417 -38.39 -33.64 7.49
C ASN A 417 -39.84 -33.58 8.00
N GLY A 418 -40.77 -33.91 7.11
CA GLY A 418 -42.19 -33.98 7.40
C GLY A 418 -42.93 -34.83 6.37
N CYS A 419 -42.48 -36.05 6.16
CA CYS A 419 -43.32 -37.11 5.60
C CYS A 419 -44.12 -37.74 6.74
N LEU A 420 -45.44 -37.70 6.66
CA LEU A 420 -46.40 -38.72 7.11
C LEU A 420 -47.74 -38.44 6.39
N PRO A 421 -48.57 -39.45 6.09
CA PRO A 421 -48.51 -40.85 6.53
C PRO A 421 -47.80 -41.81 5.57
#